data_AF-A0A7H4M7M8-F1
#
_entry.id   AF-A0A7H4M7M8-F1
#
_cell.length_a   1.000
_cell.length_b   1.000
_cell.length_c   1.000
_cell.angle_alpha   90.00
_cell.angle_beta   90.00
_cell.angle_gamma   90.00
#
_symmetry.space_group_name_H-M   'P 1'
#
loop_
_entity.id
_entity.type
_entity.pdbx_description
1 polymer ?
#
loop_
_entity_poly.entity_id
_entity_poly.type
_entity_poly.pdbx_seq_one_letter_code
_entity_poly.pdbx_strand_id
1 'polypeptide(L)'
;MAQETERTKNAFEQQGLKVVRADFMQIRNILAAIPFTATNDKLWKDFKRTGAVQRGYSFNAANLMPIIADNKLSPSGILLPSYRNQIAFLDVYDKNLPNTNFNWFMGATSGAGKSVLSQSICRSVLDMGGRVSITDIGDSYKKYCKSAGGIYINGENLRFNPFANVTDISQAAERIRDQLCILASPNGLLDDVHESLILEANN
;
A
#
# COMPACT_ATOMS: atom_id res chain seq x y z
N MET A 1 16.52 40.88 -10.77
CA MET A 1 17.56 39.82 -10.87
C MET A 1 18.62 39.92 -9.77
N ALA A 2 19.34 41.04 -9.59
CA ALA A 2 20.39 41.15 -8.56
C ALA A 2 19.91 40.88 -7.11
N GLN A 3 18.70 41.32 -6.76
CA GLN A 3 18.14 41.14 -5.42
C GLN A 3 17.83 39.67 -5.08
N GLU A 4 17.38 38.88 -6.07
CA GLU A 4 17.09 37.45 -5.90
C GLU A 4 18.38 36.61 -5.79
N THR A 5 19.43 37.00 -6.52
CA THR A 5 20.75 36.36 -6.42
C THR A 5 21.35 36.54 -5.01
N GLU A 6 21.28 37.75 -4.45
CA GLU A 6 21.76 38.02 -3.09
C GLU A 6 20.92 37.30 -2.02
N ARG A 7 19.58 37.27 -2.17
CA ARG A 7 18.70 36.51 -1.27
C ARG A 7 19.06 35.01 -1.26
N THR A 8 19.26 34.44 -2.44
CA THR A 8 19.64 33.02 -2.57
C THR A 8 20.98 32.75 -1.92
N LYS A 9 21.98 33.60 -2.19
CA LYS A 9 23.33 33.47 -1.60
C LYS A 9 23.27 33.52 -0.07
N ASN A 10 22.55 34.48 0.50
CA ASN A 10 22.37 34.61 1.94
C ASN A 10 21.67 33.40 2.55
N ALA A 11 20.66 32.82 1.88
CA ALA A 11 19.96 31.64 2.36
C ALA A 11 20.87 30.40 2.46
N PHE A 12 21.73 30.17 1.46
CA PHE A 12 22.70 29.08 1.51
C PHE A 12 23.82 29.35 2.53
N GLU A 13 24.32 30.58 2.61
CA GLU A 13 25.36 30.96 3.58
C GLU A 13 24.87 30.81 5.03
N GLN A 14 23.60 31.12 5.32
CA GLN A 14 22.96 30.85 6.63
C GLN A 14 22.96 29.37 7.00
N GLN A 15 22.91 28.47 6.02
CA GLN A 15 23.00 27.02 6.21
C GLN A 15 24.46 26.51 6.19
N GLY A 16 25.45 27.41 6.20
CA GLY A 16 26.87 27.06 6.16
C GLY A 16 27.42 26.72 4.77
N LEU A 17 26.63 26.93 3.71
CA LEU A 17 27.02 26.66 2.32
C LEU A 17 27.39 27.98 1.63
N LYS A 18 28.70 28.23 1.50
CA LYS A 18 29.20 29.42 0.81
C LYS A 18 29.02 29.27 -0.71
N VAL A 19 28.11 30.06 -1.28
CA VAL A 19 27.86 30.07 -2.73
C VAL A 19 28.64 31.20 -3.39
N VAL A 20 29.39 30.87 -4.43
CA VAL A 20 30.19 31.84 -5.21
C VAL A 20 29.62 31.94 -6.62
N ARG A 21 29.56 33.16 -7.14
CA ARG A 21 29.15 33.42 -8.52
C ARG A 21 30.20 32.86 -9.49
N ALA A 22 29.75 32.13 -10.51
CA ALA A 22 30.61 31.54 -11.51
C ALA A 22 30.68 32.42 -12.76
N ASP A 23 31.61 33.38 -12.77
CA ASP A 23 31.81 34.29 -13.90
C ASP A 23 32.59 33.61 -15.04
N PHE A 24 32.10 33.77 -16.27
CA PHE A 24 32.69 33.18 -17.49
C PHE A 24 32.84 31.65 -17.48
N MET A 25 32.11 30.95 -16.61
CA MET A 25 32.18 29.49 -16.42
C MET A 25 30.85 28.79 -16.73
N GLN A 26 29.99 29.43 -17.54
CA GLN A 26 28.63 28.96 -17.80
C GLN A 26 28.63 27.57 -18.47
N ILE A 27 29.42 27.39 -19.53
CA ILE A 27 29.49 26.11 -20.25
C ILE A 27 30.00 24.98 -19.37
N ARG A 28 31.00 25.28 -18.54
CA ARG A 28 31.60 24.34 -17.58
C ARG A 28 30.54 23.91 -16.54
N ASN A 29 29.75 24.84 -16.02
CA ASN A 29 28.68 24.53 -15.06
C ASN A 29 27.53 23.75 -15.69
N ILE A 30 27.17 24.06 -16.94
CA ILE A 30 26.17 23.26 -17.67
C ILE A 30 26.67 21.82 -17.81
N LEU A 31 27.92 21.64 -18.23
CA LEU A 31 28.52 20.31 -18.32
C LEU A 31 28.53 19.61 -16.95
N ALA A 32 28.82 20.32 -15.86
CA ALA A 32 28.78 19.77 -14.50
C ALA A 32 27.39 19.25 -14.07
N ALA A 33 26.32 19.84 -14.58
CA ALA A 33 24.95 19.46 -14.26
C ALA A 33 24.46 18.25 -15.09
N ILE A 34 25.13 17.91 -16.20
CA ILE A 34 24.76 16.77 -17.02
C ILE A 34 25.31 15.49 -16.37
N PRO A 35 24.49 14.44 -16.18
CA PRO A 35 24.96 13.17 -15.64
C PRO A 35 26.15 12.59 -16.42
N PHE A 36 27.09 11.98 -15.70
CA PHE A 36 28.25 11.25 -16.24
C PHE A 36 29.31 12.07 -17.01
N THR A 37 29.18 13.39 -17.14
CA THR A 37 30.20 14.24 -17.79
C THR A 37 31.48 14.40 -16.96
N ALA A 38 31.37 14.32 -15.63
CA ALA A 38 32.49 14.43 -14.70
C ALA A 38 33.49 13.26 -14.79
N THR A 39 33.22 12.26 -15.64
CA THR A 39 34.14 11.15 -15.96
C THR A 39 35.30 11.58 -16.87
N ASN A 40 35.18 12.72 -17.57
CA ASN A 40 36.26 13.25 -18.40
C ASN A 40 37.36 13.88 -17.51
N ASP A 41 38.55 13.30 -17.55
CA ASP A 41 39.71 13.75 -16.76
C ASP A 41 40.07 15.24 -16.95
N LYS A 42 39.93 15.77 -18.16
CA LYS A 42 40.25 17.18 -18.43
C LYS A 42 39.23 18.10 -17.77
N LEU A 43 37.95 17.77 -17.88
CA LEU A 43 36.86 18.53 -17.25
C LEU A 43 36.92 18.42 -15.72
N TRP A 44 37.22 17.24 -15.18
CA TRP A 44 37.38 17.03 -13.75
C TRP A 44 38.55 17.83 -13.15
N LYS A 45 39.69 17.87 -13.86
CA LYS A 45 40.82 18.73 -13.48
C LYS A 45 40.45 20.21 -13.50
N ASP A 46 39.63 20.64 -14.46
CA ASP A 46 39.16 22.02 -14.53
C ASP A 46 38.23 22.38 -13.36
N PHE A 47 37.30 21.49 -12.99
CA PHE A 47 36.48 21.67 -11.78
C PHE A 47 37.33 21.82 -10.50
N LYS A 48 38.38 20.99 -10.37
CA LYS A 48 39.34 21.11 -9.26
C LYS A 48 40.09 22.44 -9.26
N ARG A 49 40.63 22.85 -10.41
CA ARG A 49 41.41 24.08 -10.56
C ARG A 49 40.59 25.33 -10.22
N THR A 50 39.31 25.31 -10.57
CA THR A 50 38.39 26.45 -10.40
C THR A 50 37.62 26.42 -9.08
N GLY A 51 37.88 25.46 -8.20
CA GLY A 51 37.22 25.37 -6.90
C GLY A 51 35.74 24.99 -6.96
N ALA A 52 35.28 24.37 -8.06
CA ALA A 52 33.89 23.95 -8.25
C ALA A 52 33.57 22.58 -7.60
N VAL A 53 34.52 21.99 -6.89
CA VAL A 53 34.36 20.73 -6.15
C VAL A 53 34.62 20.97 -4.66
N GLN A 54 33.75 20.39 -3.83
CA GLN A 54 33.92 20.39 -2.39
C GLN A 54 34.04 18.94 -1.90
N ARG A 55 35.01 18.70 -1.01
CA ARG A 55 35.14 17.40 -0.36
C ARG A 55 34.10 17.31 0.75
N GLY A 56 33.35 16.21 0.78
CA GLY A 56 32.35 15.95 1.81
C GLY A 56 32.15 14.46 2.00
N TYR A 57 31.49 14.08 3.10
CA TYR A 57 31.07 12.70 3.32
C TYR A 57 29.91 12.35 2.39
N SER A 58 29.77 11.06 2.08
CA SER A 58 28.63 10.54 1.29
C SER A 58 27.28 10.94 1.88
N PHE A 59 27.20 11.07 3.21
CA PHE A 59 26.02 11.57 3.92
C PHE A 59 25.66 13.01 3.51
N ASN A 60 26.63 13.92 3.44
CA ASN A 60 26.39 15.30 3.01
C ASN A 60 25.97 15.34 1.54
N ALA A 61 26.63 14.54 0.69
CA ALA A 61 26.29 14.46 -0.73
C ALA A 61 24.86 13.97 -0.96
N ALA A 62 24.41 12.96 -0.20
CA ALA A 62 23.05 12.45 -0.27
C ALA A 62 22.01 13.49 0.15
N ASN A 63 22.25 14.23 1.24
CA ASN A 63 21.31 15.25 1.74
C ASN A 63 21.27 16.53 0.88
N LEU A 64 22.34 16.82 0.12
CA LEU A 64 22.41 17.98 -0.78
C LEU A 64 21.98 17.65 -2.22
N MET A 65 21.70 16.39 -2.50
CA MET A 65 21.25 15.98 -3.83
C MET A 65 19.87 16.60 -4.12
N PRO A 66 19.65 17.20 -5.31
CA PRO A 66 18.37 17.81 -5.66
C PRO A 66 17.31 16.75 -6.05
N ILE A 67 17.36 15.57 -5.43
CA ILE A 67 16.44 14.47 -5.69
C ILE A 67 15.65 14.24 -4.41
N ILE A 68 14.35 14.51 -4.50
CA ILE A 68 13.39 14.20 -3.46
C ILE A 68 12.58 13.01 -3.95
N ALA A 69 12.67 11.89 -3.24
CA ALA A 69 11.96 10.65 -3.55
C ALA A 69 10.99 10.30 -2.43
N ASP A 70 9.87 9.70 -2.80
CA ASP A 70 8.88 9.16 -1.85
C ASP A 70 9.24 7.72 -1.46
N ASN A 71 8.72 7.28 -0.31
CA ASN A 71 8.86 5.89 0.12
C ASN A 71 8.16 4.97 -0.90
N LYS A 72 8.86 3.93 -1.35
CA LYS A 72 8.36 2.96 -2.35
C LYS A 72 7.36 1.95 -1.79
N LEU A 73 7.05 2.05 -0.49
CA LEU A 73 6.11 1.18 0.25
C LEU A 73 6.55 -0.29 0.22
N SER A 74 6.16 -1.04 -0.79
CA SER A 74 6.49 -2.46 -0.98
C SER A 74 7.36 -2.67 -2.22
N PRO A 75 8.18 -3.75 -2.27
CA PRO A 75 8.97 -4.09 -3.45
C PRO A 75 8.11 -4.68 -4.59
N SER A 76 6.91 -5.17 -4.28
CA SER A 76 5.96 -5.81 -5.19
C SER A 76 4.53 -5.50 -4.79
N GLY A 77 3.56 -5.93 -5.60
CA GLY A 77 2.13 -5.79 -5.34
C GLY A 77 1.43 -4.92 -6.38
N ILE A 78 0.34 -4.30 -5.98
CA ILE A 78 -0.41 -3.41 -6.87
C ILE A 78 0.35 -2.10 -7.08
N LEU A 79 0.34 -1.59 -8.32
CA LEU A 79 0.97 -0.31 -8.65
C LEU A 79 0.14 0.85 -8.10
N LEU A 80 0.72 1.67 -7.23
CA LEU A 80 0.13 2.89 -6.72
C LEU A 80 1.12 4.05 -6.90
N PRO A 81 0.80 5.09 -7.69
CA PRO A 81 1.67 6.25 -7.78
C PRO A 81 1.69 7.01 -6.45
N SER A 82 2.87 7.48 -6.06
CA SER A 82 3.02 8.39 -4.93
C SER A 82 2.48 9.79 -5.25
N TYR A 83 2.41 10.67 -4.24
CA TYR A 83 1.99 12.06 -4.44
C TYR A 83 2.88 12.82 -5.44
N ARG A 84 4.15 12.45 -5.59
CA ARG A 84 5.09 13.01 -6.58
C ARG A 84 5.11 12.26 -7.91
N ASN A 85 4.12 11.41 -8.19
CA ASN A 85 4.09 10.53 -9.36
C ASN A 85 5.27 9.54 -9.42
N GLN A 86 5.86 9.20 -8.27
CA GLN A 86 6.85 8.14 -8.21
C GLN A 86 6.14 6.78 -8.23
N ILE A 87 6.71 5.83 -8.96
CA ILE A 87 6.25 4.44 -8.94
C ILE A 87 6.46 3.87 -7.53
N ALA A 88 5.37 3.43 -6.90
CA ALA A 88 5.38 2.66 -5.68
C ALA A 88 4.46 1.43 -5.82
N PHE A 89 4.72 0.41 -5.01
CA PHE A 89 3.87 -0.77 -4.96
C PHE A 89 3.29 -0.94 -3.58
N LEU A 90 2.11 -1.56 -3.51
CA LEU A 90 1.50 -1.96 -2.27
C LEU A 90 1.19 -3.45 -2.31
N ASP A 91 1.82 -4.19 -1.41
CA ASP A 91 1.41 -5.53 -1.05
C ASP A 91 0.96 -5.50 0.41
N VAL A 92 -0.33 -5.77 0.63
CA VAL A 92 -0.93 -5.73 1.98
C VAL A 92 -0.38 -6.83 2.90
N TYR A 93 0.33 -7.82 2.34
CA TYR A 93 0.99 -8.91 3.06
C TYR A 93 2.52 -8.75 3.16
N ASP A 94 3.07 -7.61 2.72
CA ASP A 94 4.50 -7.36 2.80
C ASP A 94 4.96 -7.26 4.27
N LYS A 95 5.92 -8.12 4.64
CA LYS A 95 6.49 -8.20 5.99
C LYS A 95 7.38 -7.00 6.33
N ASN A 96 7.81 -6.24 5.32
CA ASN A 96 8.62 -5.05 5.51
C ASN A 96 7.78 -3.81 5.87
N LEU A 97 6.46 -3.87 5.70
CA LEU A 97 5.57 -2.83 6.18
C LEU A 97 5.56 -2.83 7.72
N PRO A 98 5.51 -1.66 8.37
CA PRO A 98 5.51 -1.54 9.83
C PRO A 98 4.15 -1.90 10.45
N ASN A 99 3.57 -3.03 10.07
CA ASN A 99 2.26 -3.51 10.48
C ASN A 99 2.39 -4.72 11.42
N THR A 100 1.57 -4.79 12.47
CA THR A 100 1.53 -5.95 13.38
C THR A 100 0.65 -7.09 12.87
N ASN A 101 -0.26 -6.81 11.94
CA ASN A 101 -1.12 -7.77 11.28
C ASN A 101 -1.43 -7.32 9.84
N PHE A 102 -2.10 -8.18 9.07
CA PHE A 102 -2.40 -7.95 7.64
C PHE A 102 -3.85 -7.52 7.38
N ASN A 103 -4.56 -7.08 8.43
CA ASN A 103 -5.93 -6.60 8.26
C ASN A 103 -5.89 -5.16 7.71
N TRP A 104 -6.79 -4.87 6.78
CA TRP A 104 -6.91 -3.54 6.21
C TRP A 104 -8.38 -3.13 6.11
N PHE A 105 -8.62 -1.83 6.16
CA PHE A 105 -9.94 -1.23 6.05
C PHE A 105 -9.96 -0.20 4.93
N MET A 106 -11.06 -0.17 4.17
CA MET A 106 -11.23 0.77 3.06
C MET A 106 -12.61 1.43 3.14
N GLY A 107 -12.60 2.73 3.39
CA GLY A 107 -13.76 3.61 3.33
C GLY A 107 -13.74 4.44 2.06
N ALA A 108 -14.83 4.45 1.32
CA ALA A 108 -15.04 5.35 0.19
C ALA A 108 -16.54 5.52 -0.08
N THR A 109 -16.93 6.63 -0.69
CA THR A 109 -18.29 6.86 -1.17
C THR A 109 -18.61 5.97 -2.37
N SER A 110 -19.89 5.77 -2.66
CA SER A 110 -20.32 5.02 -3.86
C SER A 110 -19.75 5.70 -5.12
N GLY A 111 -19.15 4.90 -6.02
CA GLY A 111 -18.53 5.40 -7.25
C GLY A 111 -17.08 5.91 -7.12
N ALA A 112 -16.52 6.02 -5.90
CA ALA A 112 -15.15 6.50 -5.70
C ALA A 112 -14.05 5.50 -6.08
N GLY A 113 -14.40 4.31 -6.56
CA GLY A 113 -13.44 3.28 -6.99
C GLY A 113 -13.03 2.27 -5.93
N LYS A 114 -13.76 2.16 -4.80
CA LYS A 114 -13.52 1.13 -3.75
C LYS A 114 -13.37 -0.26 -4.35
N SER A 115 -14.35 -0.68 -5.14
CA SER A 115 -14.39 -2.01 -5.75
C SER A 115 -13.25 -2.23 -6.76
N VAL A 116 -12.78 -1.17 -7.42
CA VAL A 116 -11.65 -1.27 -8.36
C VAL A 116 -10.36 -1.56 -7.59
N LEU A 117 -10.09 -0.80 -6.53
CA LEU A 117 -8.89 -0.97 -5.73
C LEU A 117 -8.88 -2.33 -5.01
N SER A 118 -9.98 -2.72 -4.38
CA SER A 118 -10.08 -4.02 -3.70
C SER A 118 -9.97 -5.21 -4.66
N GLN A 119 -10.53 -5.12 -5.88
CA GLN A 119 -10.36 -6.15 -6.91
C GLN A 119 -8.90 -6.27 -7.36
N SER A 120 -8.18 -5.16 -7.49
CA SER A 120 -6.74 -5.18 -7.78
C SER A 120 -5.94 -5.88 -6.68
N ILE A 121 -6.26 -5.62 -5.42
CA ILE A 121 -5.64 -6.32 -4.27
C ILE A 121 -5.94 -7.82 -4.35
N CYS A 122 -7.22 -8.19 -4.53
CA CYS A 122 -7.62 -9.59 -4.68
C CYS A 122 -6.88 -10.28 -5.83
N ARG A 123 -6.69 -9.56 -6.95
CA ARG A 123 -5.98 -10.10 -8.11
C ARG A 123 -4.51 -10.35 -7.79
N SER A 124 -3.85 -9.41 -7.13
CA SER A 124 -2.47 -9.58 -6.65
C SER A 124 -2.31 -10.81 -5.76
N VAL A 125 -3.28 -11.07 -4.86
CA VAL A 125 -3.28 -12.26 -4.00
C VAL A 125 -3.39 -13.54 -4.82
N LEU A 126 -4.31 -13.59 -5.79
CA LEU A 126 -4.48 -14.75 -6.67
C LEU A 126 -3.24 -15.00 -7.55
N ASP A 127 -2.63 -13.94 -8.08
CA ASP A 127 -1.43 -14.04 -8.93
C ASP A 127 -0.21 -14.56 -8.14
N MET A 128 -0.18 -14.37 -6.82
CA MET A 128 0.81 -14.98 -5.91
C MET A 128 0.46 -16.42 -5.47
N GLY A 129 -0.64 -16.99 -5.97
CA GLY A 129 -1.11 -18.34 -5.60
C GLY A 129 -1.90 -18.38 -4.28
N GLY A 130 -2.32 -17.23 -3.76
CA GLY A 130 -3.18 -17.13 -2.59
C GLY A 130 -4.63 -17.52 -2.88
N ARG A 131 -5.46 -17.54 -1.83
CA ARG A 131 -6.91 -17.78 -1.92
C ARG A 131 -7.66 -16.54 -1.52
N VAL A 132 -8.74 -16.24 -2.26
CA VAL A 132 -9.60 -15.09 -2.00
C VAL A 132 -11.04 -15.58 -1.86
N SER A 133 -11.68 -15.20 -0.75
CA SER A 133 -13.11 -15.37 -0.52
C SER A 133 -13.73 -13.99 -0.31
N ILE A 134 -14.83 -13.70 -1.02
CA ILE A 134 -15.46 -12.39 -1.03
C ILE A 134 -16.93 -12.55 -0.69
N THR A 135 -17.38 -11.78 0.30
CA THR A 135 -18.81 -11.59 0.60
C THR A 135 -19.22 -10.23 0.09
N ASP A 136 -20.10 -10.20 -0.91
CA ASP A 136 -20.56 -8.97 -1.57
C ASP A 136 -22.09 -8.95 -1.65
N ILE A 137 -22.68 -7.81 -1.28
CA ILE A 137 -24.13 -7.57 -1.34
C ILE A 137 -24.52 -6.95 -2.69
N GLY A 138 -23.59 -6.26 -3.37
CA GLY A 138 -23.90 -5.39 -4.52
C GLY A 138 -23.56 -5.97 -5.89
N ASP A 139 -23.30 -7.27 -6.01
CA ASP A 139 -22.91 -7.96 -7.25
C ASP A 139 -21.71 -7.34 -8.01
N SER A 140 -20.96 -6.46 -7.35
CA SER A 140 -19.82 -5.71 -7.89
C SER A 140 -18.67 -6.64 -8.26
N TYR A 141 -18.56 -7.80 -7.59
CA TYR A 141 -17.51 -8.78 -7.82
C TYR A 141 -17.95 -9.94 -8.72
N LYS A 142 -19.20 -9.99 -9.19
CA LYS A 142 -19.70 -11.09 -10.03
C LYS A 142 -18.92 -11.26 -11.32
N LYS A 143 -18.67 -10.16 -12.04
CA LYS A 143 -17.84 -10.16 -13.26
C LYS A 143 -16.39 -10.49 -12.97
N TYR A 144 -15.86 -9.95 -11.86
CA TYR A 144 -14.51 -10.22 -11.41
C TYR A 144 -14.29 -11.72 -11.11
N CYS A 145 -15.19 -12.33 -10.34
CA CYS A 145 -15.16 -13.74 -9.99
C CYS A 145 -15.11 -14.62 -11.25
N LYS A 146 -15.99 -14.34 -12.23
CA LYS A 146 -15.99 -15.04 -13.52
C LYS A 146 -14.67 -14.87 -14.29
N SER A 147 -14.13 -13.66 -14.32
CA SER A 147 -12.85 -13.36 -15.00
C SER A 147 -11.65 -14.05 -14.33
N ALA A 148 -11.68 -14.17 -13.00
CA ALA A 148 -10.67 -14.84 -12.22
C ALA A 148 -10.78 -16.38 -12.25
N GLY A 149 -11.78 -16.95 -12.95
CA GLY A 149 -12.04 -18.39 -12.95
C GLY A 149 -12.58 -18.91 -11.62
N GLY A 150 -13.14 -18.04 -10.78
CA GLY A 150 -13.71 -18.38 -9.49
C GLY A 150 -15.13 -18.94 -9.56
N ILE A 151 -15.62 -19.38 -8.41
CA ILE A 151 -16.99 -19.90 -8.25
C ILE A 151 -17.83 -18.79 -7.62
N TYR A 152 -18.83 -18.32 -8.34
CA TYR A 152 -19.81 -17.38 -7.82
C TYR A 152 -20.98 -18.14 -7.18
N ILE A 153 -21.25 -17.86 -5.91
CA ILE A 153 -22.34 -18.47 -5.15
C ILE A 153 -23.40 -17.40 -4.91
N ASN A 154 -24.60 -17.62 -5.45
CA ASN A 154 -25.75 -16.74 -5.17
C ASN A 154 -26.46 -17.21 -3.89
N GLY A 155 -26.56 -16.32 -2.89
CA GLY A 155 -27.26 -16.58 -1.64
C GLY A 155 -28.73 -16.99 -1.81
N GLU A 156 -29.42 -16.52 -2.86
CA GLU A 156 -30.83 -16.85 -3.11
C GLU A 156 -31.07 -18.35 -3.42
N ASN A 157 -30.09 -18.98 -4.07
CA ASN A 157 -30.16 -20.40 -4.47
C ASN A 157 -29.27 -21.28 -3.60
N LEU A 158 -28.57 -20.69 -2.63
CA LEU A 158 -27.62 -21.39 -1.81
C LEU A 158 -28.36 -22.27 -0.81
N ARG A 159 -28.18 -23.59 -0.95
CA ARG A 159 -28.62 -24.58 0.02
C ARG A 159 -27.41 -25.31 0.56
N PHE A 160 -27.14 -25.16 1.85
CA PHE A 160 -26.17 -25.98 2.56
C PHE A 160 -26.79 -26.48 3.86
N ASN A 161 -26.40 -27.68 4.26
CA ASN A 161 -26.73 -28.17 5.58
C ASN A 161 -25.75 -27.53 6.59
N PRO A 162 -26.22 -26.68 7.53
CA PRO A 162 -25.34 -26.03 8.51
C PRO A 162 -24.66 -27.04 9.46
N PHE A 163 -25.17 -28.28 9.50
CA PHE A 163 -24.64 -29.38 10.32
C PHE A 163 -23.73 -30.34 9.55
N ALA A 164 -23.44 -30.09 8.26
CA ALA A 164 -22.72 -31.04 7.41
C ALA A 164 -21.34 -31.48 7.95
N ASN A 165 -20.67 -30.62 8.72
CA ASN A 165 -19.34 -30.87 9.28
C ASN A 165 -19.35 -31.00 10.82
N VAL A 166 -20.49 -31.33 11.43
CA VAL A 166 -20.55 -31.65 12.86
C VAL A 166 -20.13 -33.10 13.05
N THR A 167 -18.97 -33.32 13.67
CA THR A 167 -18.44 -34.66 13.98
C THR A 167 -18.67 -35.08 15.43
N ASP A 168 -18.75 -34.11 16.34
CA ASP A 168 -18.98 -34.29 17.77
C ASP A 168 -19.98 -33.22 18.24
N ILE A 169 -21.15 -33.66 18.69
CA ILE A 169 -22.25 -32.77 19.07
C ILE A 169 -21.91 -32.05 20.38
N SER A 170 -21.29 -32.72 21.34
CA SER A 170 -20.95 -32.14 22.64
C SER A 170 -19.94 -30.99 22.50
N GLN A 171 -18.96 -31.12 21.60
CA GLN A 171 -18.03 -30.01 21.31
C GLN A 171 -18.67 -28.87 20.51
N ALA A 172 -19.68 -29.18 19.70
CA ALA A 172 -20.36 -28.20 18.86
C ALA A 172 -21.66 -27.66 19.47
N ALA A 173 -21.99 -28.04 20.71
CA ALA A 173 -23.30 -27.83 21.32
C ALA A 173 -23.72 -26.36 21.35
N GLU A 174 -22.81 -25.45 21.71
CA GLU A 174 -23.07 -24.01 21.71
C GLU A 174 -23.34 -23.48 20.29
N ARG A 175 -22.52 -23.88 19.31
CA ARG A 175 -22.69 -23.46 17.92
C ARG A 175 -23.99 -24.01 17.32
N ILE A 176 -24.36 -25.24 17.67
CA ILE A 176 -25.60 -25.88 17.25
C ILE A 176 -26.79 -25.17 17.89
N ARG A 177 -26.72 -24.85 19.19
CA ARG A 177 -27.73 -24.03 19.88
C ARG A 177 -27.93 -22.70 19.16
N ASP A 178 -26.87 -21.94 18.90
CA ASP A 178 -26.98 -20.63 18.26
C ASP A 178 -27.60 -20.73 16.87
N GLN A 179 -27.21 -21.75 16.09
CA GLN A 179 -27.83 -22.02 14.79
C GLN A 179 -29.30 -22.39 14.92
N LEU A 180 -29.67 -23.26 15.86
CA LEU A 180 -31.06 -23.63 16.13
C LEU A 180 -31.87 -22.44 16.61
N CYS A 181 -31.31 -21.53 17.39
CA CYS A 181 -31.98 -20.31 17.82
C CYS A 181 -32.31 -19.41 16.62
N ILE A 182 -31.35 -19.19 15.73
CA ILE A 182 -31.57 -18.40 14.51
C ILE A 182 -32.63 -19.06 13.60
N LEU A 183 -32.63 -20.40 13.51
CA LEU A 183 -33.60 -21.14 12.69
C LEU A 183 -35.01 -21.16 13.31
N ALA A 184 -35.09 -21.28 14.63
CA ALA A 184 -36.37 -21.32 15.37
C ALA A 184 -37.02 -19.95 15.48
N SER A 185 -36.22 -18.87 15.51
CA SER A 185 -36.71 -17.49 15.55
C SER A 185 -35.97 -16.60 14.55
N PRO A 186 -36.33 -16.65 13.25
CA PRO A 186 -35.66 -15.87 12.21
C PRO A 186 -35.81 -14.35 12.36
N ASN A 187 -36.86 -13.89 13.04
CA ASN A 187 -37.25 -12.48 13.14
C ASN A 187 -37.18 -11.92 14.57
N GLY A 188 -36.64 -12.67 15.54
CA GLY A 188 -36.62 -12.25 16.94
C GLY A 188 -35.54 -12.97 17.76
N LEU A 189 -35.18 -12.41 18.90
CA LEU A 189 -34.29 -13.04 19.88
C LEU A 189 -35.10 -14.06 20.68
N LEU A 190 -34.60 -15.30 20.81
CA LEU A 190 -35.14 -16.25 21.78
C LEU A 190 -34.77 -15.79 23.19
N ASP A 191 -35.66 -16.04 24.14
CA ASP A 191 -35.42 -15.76 25.55
C ASP A 191 -34.35 -16.72 26.12
N ASP A 192 -33.57 -16.27 27.11
CA ASP A 192 -32.41 -17.00 27.67
C ASP A 192 -32.81 -18.40 28.20
N VAL A 193 -34.06 -18.55 28.63
CA VAL A 193 -34.64 -19.83 29.08
C VAL A 193 -34.75 -20.83 27.92
N HIS A 194 -35.11 -20.38 26.73
CA HIS A 194 -35.21 -21.27 25.57
C HIS A 194 -33.82 -21.64 25.04
N GLU A 195 -32.85 -20.72 25.09
CA GLU A 195 -31.48 -21.02 24.70
C GLU A 195 -30.83 -22.06 25.62
N SER A 196 -31.06 -21.95 26.93
CA SER A 196 -30.55 -22.92 27.91
C SER A 196 -31.17 -24.31 27.75
N LEU A 197 -32.48 -24.40 27.49
CA LEU A 197 -33.15 -25.68 27.20
C LEU A 197 -32.61 -26.36 25.93
N ILE A 198 -32.31 -25.59 24.88
CA ILE A 198 -31.72 -26.13 23.64
C ILE A 198 -30.29 -26.62 23.89
N LEU A 199 -29.53 -25.93 24.74
CA LEU A 199 -28.17 -26.36 25.11
C LEU A 199 -28.20 -27.67 25.92
N GLU A 200 -29.12 -27.79 26.86
CA GLU A 200 -29.28 -28.99 27.69
C GLU A 200 -29.66 -30.22 26.84
N ALA A 201 -30.49 -30.03 25.81
CA ALA A 201 -30.87 -31.08 24.87
C ALA A 201 -29.74 -31.55 23.93
N ASN A 202 -28.64 -30.79 23.82
CA ASN A 202 -27.49 -31.10 22.97
C ASN A 202 -26.35 -31.82 23.73
N ASN A 203 -26.50 -32.03 25.04
CA ASN A 203 -25.56 -32.79 25.88
C ASN A 203 -26.03 -34.23 26.11
#